data_AF-A0A7C1ZC14-F1
#
_entry.id   AF-A0A7C1ZC14-F1
#
_cell.length_a   1.000
_cell.length_b   1.000
_cell.length_c   1.000
_cell.angle_alpha   90.00
_cell.angle_beta   90.00
_cell.angle_gamma   90.00
#
_symmetry.space_group_name_H-M   'P 1'
#
loop_
_entity.id
_entity.type
_entity.pdbx_description
1 polymer ?
#
loop_
_entity_poly.entity_id
_entity_poly.type
_entity_poly.pdbx_seq_one_letter_code
_entity_poly.pdbx_strand_id
1 'polypeptide(L)'
;MGRQGNFILGLLLIFFVFFGYISNQFPRDDSTNLLPIGQELIFLYQILFDPGSFLSLIILFGIMFIVALRESFFEFAIRNSIWYIPAILMMSWFWYWFLFGFDATVFYIYFIRIEGYLTILALLSINLLAAISASILNEKRKELRESKY
;
A
#
# COMPACT_ATOMS: atom_id res chain seq x y z
N MET A 1 14.25 8.70 -17.15
CA MET A 1 13.49 7.46 -16.87
C MET A 1 12.03 7.74 -17.15
N GLY A 2 11.40 6.99 -18.05
CA GLY A 2 10.01 7.24 -18.46
C GLY A 2 9.00 7.00 -17.34
N ARG A 3 7.79 7.56 -17.48
CA ARG A 3 6.66 7.47 -16.54
C ARG A 3 6.37 6.04 -16.04
N GLN A 4 6.52 5.04 -16.91
CA GLN A 4 6.34 3.62 -16.57
C GLN A 4 7.36 3.11 -15.54
N GLY A 5 8.59 3.64 -15.54
CA GLY A 5 9.63 3.26 -14.59
C GLY A 5 9.34 3.68 -13.15
N ASN A 6 8.70 4.84 -12.96
CA ASN A 6 8.26 5.27 -11.62
C ASN A 6 7.14 4.37 -11.08
N PHE A 7 6.22 3.94 -11.94
CA PHE A 7 5.16 3.02 -11.56
C PHE A 7 5.71 1.66 -11.12
N ILE A 8 6.60 1.08 -11.92
CA ILE A 8 7.25 -0.21 -11.61
C ILE A 8 8.07 -0.11 -10.33
N LEU A 9 8.80 0.99 -10.12
CA LEU A 9 9.57 1.20 -8.89
C LEU A 9 8.66 1.25 -7.66
N GLY A 10 7.52 1.94 -7.73
CA GLY A 10 6.53 1.95 -6.65
C GLY A 10 6.01 0.56 -6.35
N LEU A 11 5.68 -0.22 -7.37
CA LEU A 11 5.26 -1.62 -7.21
C LEU A 11 6.34 -2.48 -6.54
N LEU A 12 7.60 -2.33 -6.94
CA LEU A 12 8.71 -3.07 -6.31
C LEU A 12 8.91 -2.68 -4.84
N LEU A 13 8.80 -1.39 -4.51
CA LEU A 13 8.87 -0.93 -3.11
C LEU A 13 7.73 -1.50 -2.28
N ILE A 14 6.49 -1.49 -2.80
CA ILE A 14 5.35 -2.10 -2.13
C ILE A 14 5.61 -3.61 -1.93
N PHE A 15 6.04 -4.30 -2.99
CA PHE A 15 6.25 -5.74 -2.94
C PHE A 15 7.36 -6.17 -1.99
N PHE A 16 8.53 -5.51 -2.03
CA PHE A 16 9.69 -5.93 -1.23
C PHE A 16 9.78 -5.25 0.13
N VAL A 17 9.42 -3.96 0.24
CA VAL A 17 9.58 -3.22 1.50
C VAL A 17 8.32 -3.36 2.36
N PHE A 18 7.14 -3.04 1.80
CA PHE A 18 5.90 -3.09 2.57
C PHE A 18 5.49 -4.53 2.89
N PHE A 19 5.35 -5.39 1.87
CA PHE A 19 5.00 -6.79 2.13
C PHE A 19 6.15 -7.60 2.74
N GLY A 20 7.41 -7.24 2.49
CA GLY A 20 8.54 -7.83 3.20
C GLY A 20 8.52 -7.53 4.71
N TYR A 21 8.19 -6.28 5.10
CA TYR A 21 7.99 -5.92 6.50
C TYR A 21 6.83 -6.70 7.13
N ILE A 22 5.68 -6.76 6.46
CA ILE A 22 4.51 -7.50 6.94
C ILE A 22 4.87 -8.98 7.14
N SER A 23 5.48 -9.62 6.15
CA SER A 23 5.82 -11.05 6.22
C SER A 23 6.82 -11.37 7.32
N ASN A 24 7.68 -10.41 7.71
CA ASN A 24 8.60 -10.58 8.82
C ASN A 24 7.92 -10.43 10.19
N GLN A 25 6.85 -9.63 10.29
CA GLN A 25 6.07 -9.46 11.53
C GLN A 25 5.07 -10.58 11.78
N PHE A 26 4.58 -11.22 10.70
CA PHE A 26 3.64 -12.34 10.78
C PHE A 26 4.29 -13.63 10.24
N PRO A 27 5.36 -14.14 10.89
CA PRO A 27 5.91 -15.42 10.52
C PRO A 27 4.86 -16.52 10.76
N ARG A 28 4.89 -17.54 9.92
CA ARG A 28 4.04 -18.73 10.04
C ARG A 28 4.42 -19.47 11.33
N ASP A 29 3.79 -19.13 12.44
CA ASP A 29 3.97 -19.84 13.69
C ASP A 29 3.04 -21.05 13.70
N ASP A 30 3.58 -22.23 13.43
CA ASP A 30 2.84 -23.50 13.41
C ASP A 30 2.32 -23.90 14.82
N SER A 31 2.64 -23.13 15.87
CA SER A 31 2.34 -23.48 17.27
C SER A 31 1.05 -22.88 17.86
N THR A 32 0.32 -21.99 17.18
CA THR A 32 -0.80 -21.26 17.78
C THR A 32 -2.09 -21.38 16.96
N ASN A 33 -2.86 -22.42 17.26
CA ASN A 33 -4.20 -22.74 16.71
C ASN A 33 -5.31 -21.71 17.03
N LEU A 34 -5.01 -20.46 17.39
CA LEU A 34 -6.00 -19.58 18.02
C LEU A 34 -6.46 -18.37 17.22
N LEU A 35 -5.87 -18.04 16.07
CA LEU A 35 -6.46 -17.12 15.08
C LEU A 35 -5.98 -17.53 13.67
N PRO A 36 -6.77 -17.32 12.60
CA PRO A 36 -6.31 -17.59 11.24
C PRO A 36 -5.31 -16.51 10.83
N ILE A 37 -4.01 -16.75 11.07
CA ILE A 37 -2.85 -15.84 10.88
C ILE A 37 -2.70 -15.31 9.42
N GLY A 38 -3.59 -15.65 8.49
CA GLY A 38 -3.62 -15.10 7.13
C GLY A 38 -4.81 -14.17 6.80
N GLN A 39 -5.83 -14.06 7.66
CA GLN A 39 -6.96 -13.16 7.38
C GLN A 39 -6.55 -11.69 7.41
N GLU A 40 -5.59 -11.33 8.25
CA GLU A 40 -5.05 -9.97 8.34
C GLU A 40 -4.30 -9.56 7.07
N LEU A 41 -3.59 -10.50 6.42
CA LEU A 41 -2.96 -10.25 5.11
C LEU A 41 -4.00 -9.98 4.03
N ILE A 42 -5.12 -10.69 4.06
CA ILE A 42 -6.24 -10.50 3.14
C ILE A 42 -6.92 -9.16 3.42
N PHE A 43 -7.14 -8.82 4.69
CA PHE A 43 -7.80 -7.60 5.15
C PHE A 43 -6.77 -6.61 5.71
N LEU A 44 -5.99 -5.99 4.82
CA LEU A 44 -4.88 -5.10 5.19
C LEU A 44 -5.27 -3.96 6.15
N TYR A 45 -6.54 -3.55 6.24
CA TYR A 45 -6.95 -2.54 7.23
C TYR A 45 -6.59 -2.97 8.67
N GLN A 46 -6.64 -4.28 8.97
CA GLN A 46 -6.31 -4.80 10.29
C GLN A 46 -4.83 -4.55 10.59
N ILE A 47 -3.94 -4.85 9.63
CA ILE A 47 -2.49 -4.63 9.76
C ILE A 47 -2.15 -3.13 9.81
N LEU A 48 -2.83 -2.31 9.01
CA LEU A 48 -2.54 -0.88 8.93
C LEU A 48 -2.91 -0.12 10.21
N PHE A 49 -3.95 -0.57 10.91
CA PHE A 49 -4.45 0.10 12.12
C PHE A 49 -4.17 -0.67 13.42
N ASP A 50 -3.51 -1.82 13.35
CA ASP A 50 -3.02 -2.51 14.53
C ASP A 50 -1.83 -1.75 15.15
N PRO A 51 -1.85 -1.47 16.47
CA PRO A 51 -0.75 -0.76 17.14
C PRO A 51 0.60 -1.47 17.04
N GLY A 52 0.62 -2.81 16.96
CA GLY A 52 1.85 -3.60 16.84
C GLY A 52 2.48 -3.47 15.46
N SER A 53 1.67 -3.35 14.41
CA SER A 53 2.13 -3.16 13.03
C SER A 53 1.95 -1.75 12.49
N PHE A 54 1.80 -0.72 13.33
CA PHE A 54 1.62 0.68 12.91
C PHE A 54 2.71 1.20 11.97
N LEU A 55 3.93 0.65 12.08
CA LEU A 55 5.04 0.96 11.19
C LEU A 55 4.71 0.62 9.72
N SER A 56 3.85 -0.38 9.45
CA SER A 56 3.36 -0.73 8.11
C SER A 56 2.65 0.44 7.43
N LEU A 57 1.82 1.19 8.17
CA LEU A 57 1.12 2.38 7.67
C LEU A 57 2.13 3.46 7.28
N ILE A 58 3.15 3.68 8.12
CA ILE A 58 4.21 4.66 7.85
C ILE A 58 5.00 4.27 6.60
N ILE A 59 5.34 2.98 6.45
CA ILE A 59 6.03 2.47 5.25
C ILE A 59 5.18 2.70 4.01
N LEU A 60 3.90 2.30 4.04
CA LEU A 60 3.01 2.44 2.90
C LEU A 60 2.86 3.92 2.51
N PHE A 61 2.61 4.77 3.49
CA PHE A 61 2.53 6.22 3.29
C PHE A 61 3.81 6.77 2.68
N GLY A 62 4.98 6.39 3.22
CA GLY A 62 6.28 6.84 2.75
C GLY A 62 6.56 6.42 1.30
N ILE A 63 6.25 5.18 0.93
CA ILE A 63 6.41 4.69 -0.45
C ILE A 63 5.52 5.48 -1.39
N MET A 64 4.23 5.61 -1.07
CA MET A 64 3.27 6.35 -1.89
C MET A 64 3.64 7.82 -2.01
N PHE A 65 4.17 8.42 -0.94
CA PHE A 65 4.66 9.79 -0.92
C PHE A 65 5.87 9.98 -1.84
N ILE A 66 6.86 9.07 -1.79
CA ILE A 66 8.05 9.13 -2.66
C ILE A 66 7.66 8.97 -4.13
N VAL A 67 6.75 8.03 -4.43
CA VAL A 67 6.24 7.81 -5.79
C VAL A 67 5.51 9.06 -6.29
N ALA A 68 4.62 9.63 -5.48
CA ALA A 68 3.87 10.84 -5.83
C ALA A 68 4.78 12.06 -5.98
N LEU A 69 5.83 12.19 -5.16
CA LEU A 69 6.81 13.28 -5.29
C LEU A 69 7.56 13.26 -6.62
N ARG A 70 7.73 12.09 -7.22
CA ARG A 70 8.41 11.93 -8.51
C ARG A 70 7.50 12.24 -9.69
N GLU A 71 6.20 12.41 -9.49
CA GLU A 71 5.27 12.85 -10.52
C GLU A 71 5.31 14.39 -10.64
N SER A 72 5.31 14.88 -11.88
CA SER A 72 5.43 16.31 -12.17
C SER A 72 4.12 17.09 -12.02
N PHE A 73 2.98 16.39 -12.01
CA PHE A 73 1.64 16.98 -12.06
C PHE A 73 0.72 16.33 -11.03
N PHE A 74 -0.05 17.17 -10.32
CA PHE A 74 -1.00 16.78 -9.27
C PHE A 74 -2.00 15.70 -9.73
N GLU A 75 -2.64 15.93 -10.87
CA GLU A 75 -3.69 15.04 -11.40
C GLU A 75 -3.14 13.64 -11.70
N PHE A 76 -1.90 13.57 -12.18
CA PHE A 76 -1.23 12.30 -12.45
C PHE A 76 -0.82 11.57 -11.17
N ALA A 77 -0.40 12.29 -10.13
CA ALA A 77 -0.10 11.70 -8.82
C ALA A 77 -1.35 11.07 -8.19
N ILE A 78 -2.50 11.75 -8.24
CA ILE A 78 -3.78 11.20 -7.75
C ILE A 78 -4.25 10.03 -8.60
N ARG A 79 -4.20 10.16 -9.93
CA ARG A 79 -4.62 9.06 -10.81
C ARG A 79 -3.79 7.80 -10.56
N ASN A 80 -2.47 7.94 -10.43
CA ASN A 80 -1.60 6.82 -10.13
C ASN A 80 -1.88 6.23 -8.74
N SER A 81 -2.14 7.05 -7.73
CA SER A 81 -2.39 6.58 -6.36
C SER A 81 -3.63 5.67 -6.26
N ILE A 82 -4.65 5.93 -7.09
CA ILE A 82 -5.83 5.06 -7.24
C ILE A 82 -5.45 3.73 -7.91
N TRP A 83 -4.61 3.74 -8.96
CA TRP A 83 -4.15 2.52 -9.63
C TRP A 83 -3.31 1.60 -8.75
N TYR A 84 -2.64 2.14 -7.72
CA TYR A 84 -1.92 1.33 -6.74
C TYR A 84 -2.84 0.50 -5.85
N ILE A 85 -4.10 0.90 -5.63
CA ILE A 85 -5.04 0.17 -4.75
C ILE A 85 -5.26 -1.27 -5.25
N PRO A 86 -5.73 -1.51 -6.49
CA PRO A 86 -5.90 -2.88 -6.96
C PRO A 86 -4.58 -3.65 -7.03
N ALA A 87 -3.46 -2.96 -7.30
CA ALA A 87 -2.15 -3.60 -7.31
C ALA A 87 -1.73 -4.09 -5.91
N ILE A 88 -1.91 -3.27 -4.87
CA ILE A 88 -1.62 -3.63 -3.47
C ILE A 88 -2.51 -4.80 -3.03
N LEU A 89 -3.80 -4.79 -3.39
CA LEU A 89 -4.72 -5.89 -3.08
C LEU A 89 -4.29 -7.20 -3.73
N MET A 90 -3.97 -7.18 -5.02
CA MET A 90 -3.47 -8.37 -5.72
C MET A 90 -2.17 -8.89 -5.11
N MET A 91 -1.26 -7.99 -4.71
CA MET A 91 -0.03 -8.38 -4.02
C MET A 91 -0.30 -8.99 -2.64
N SER A 92 -1.27 -8.45 -1.89
CA SER A 92 -1.67 -9.00 -0.59
C SER A 92 -2.19 -10.43 -0.73
N TRP A 93 -3.06 -10.67 -1.71
CA TRP A 93 -3.57 -12.02 -1.99
C TRP A 93 -2.47 -12.96 -2.48
N PHE A 94 -1.55 -12.46 -3.32
CA PHE A 94 -0.39 -13.22 -3.77
C PHE A 94 0.50 -13.64 -2.60
N TRP A 95 0.78 -12.73 -1.65
CA TRP A 95 1.55 -13.03 -0.44
C TRP A 95 0.82 -14.00 0.48
N TYR A 96 -0.51 -13.85 0.64
CA TYR A 96 -1.33 -14.81 1.37
C TYR A 96 -1.18 -16.21 0.78
N TRP A 97 -1.30 -16.36 -0.55
CA TRP A 97 -1.13 -17.67 -1.18
C TRP A 97 0.27 -18.24 -1.06
N PHE A 98 1.29 -17.38 -1.10
CA PHE A 98 2.67 -17.81 -0.93
C PHE A 98 2.92 -18.38 0.47
N LEU A 99 2.34 -17.76 1.51
CA LEU A 99 2.55 -18.16 2.90
C LEU A 99 1.62 -19.30 3.36
N PHE A 100 0.35 -19.30 2.93
CA PHE A 100 -0.69 -20.20 3.44
C PHE A 100 -1.20 -21.22 2.42
N GLY A 101 -0.79 -21.11 1.16
CA GLY A 101 -1.26 -21.95 0.05
C GLY A 101 -2.39 -21.30 -0.75
N PHE A 102 -2.60 -21.82 -1.95
CA PHE A 102 -3.61 -21.27 -2.85
C PHE A 102 -5.03 -21.64 -2.41
N ASP A 103 -5.85 -20.63 -2.13
CA ASP A 103 -7.28 -20.77 -1.87
C ASP A 103 -8.04 -19.65 -2.62
N ALA A 104 -8.91 -20.05 -3.54
CA ALA A 104 -9.74 -19.13 -4.32
C ALA A 104 -10.97 -18.62 -3.55
N THR A 105 -11.33 -19.27 -2.44
CA THR A 105 -12.46 -18.88 -1.58
C THR A 105 -12.25 -17.49 -0.97
N VAL A 106 -10.99 -17.10 -0.81
CA VAL A 106 -10.55 -15.79 -0.31
C VAL A 106 -11.16 -14.64 -1.10
N PHE A 107 -11.23 -14.74 -2.43
CA PHE A 107 -11.82 -13.70 -3.27
C PHE A 107 -13.29 -13.46 -2.91
N TYR A 108 -14.05 -14.55 -2.78
CA TYR A 108 -15.46 -14.51 -2.47
C TYR A 108 -15.71 -13.92 -1.07
N ILE A 109 -14.92 -14.37 -0.09
CA ILE A 109 -14.98 -13.88 1.29
C ILE A 109 -14.66 -12.37 1.34
N TYR A 110 -13.65 -11.92 0.59
CA TYR A 110 -13.21 -10.53 0.58
C TYR A 110 -14.32 -9.56 0.12
N PHE A 111 -15.08 -9.91 -0.93
CA PHE A 111 -16.13 -9.03 -1.47
C PHE A 111 -17.46 -9.09 -0.71
N ILE A 112 -17.70 -10.12 0.11
CA ILE A 112 -18.92 -10.23 0.93
C ILE A 112 -18.74 -9.56 2.28
N ARG A 113 -17.53 -9.58 2.82
CA ARG A 113 -17.21 -9.03 4.12
C ARG A 113 -17.02 -7.52 4.07
N ILE A 114 -17.55 -6.81 5.08
CA ILE A 114 -17.41 -5.35 5.20
C ILE A 114 -15.92 -4.95 5.35
N GLU A 115 -15.13 -5.86 5.92
CA GLU A 115 -13.69 -5.79 6.09
C GLU A 115 -12.93 -5.56 4.77
N GLY A 116 -13.40 -6.14 3.65
CA GLY A 116 -12.81 -5.89 2.33
C GLY A 116 -13.02 -4.46 1.86
N TYR A 117 -14.20 -3.89 2.11
CA TYR A 117 -14.50 -2.49 1.78
C TYR A 117 -13.74 -1.52 2.68
N LEU A 118 -13.59 -1.85 3.98
CA LEU A 118 -12.75 -1.08 4.90
C LEU A 118 -11.29 -1.06 4.44
N THR A 119 -10.78 -2.18 3.92
CA THR A 119 -9.44 -2.25 3.34
C THR A 119 -9.28 -1.33 2.13
N ILE A 120 -10.23 -1.35 1.20
CA ILE A 120 -10.21 -0.46 0.03
C ILE A 120 -10.23 1.01 0.49
N LEU A 121 -11.09 1.36 1.45
CA LEU A 121 -11.22 2.72 1.96
C LEU A 121 -9.96 3.18 2.71
N ALA A 122 -9.35 2.30 3.49
CA ALA A 122 -8.08 2.57 4.18
C ALA A 122 -6.95 2.86 3.19
N LEU A 123 -6.77 1.98 2.19
CA LEU A 123 -5.77 2.14 1.15
C LEU A 123 -6.01 3.42 0.34
N LEU A 124 -7.26 3.71 -0.04
CA LEU A 124 -7.62 4.93 -0.73
C LEU A 124 -7.24 6.17 0.08
N SER A 125 -7.58 6.18 1.37
CA SER A 125 -7.32 7.31 2.27
C SER A 125 -5.82 7.57 2.41
N ILE A 126 -5.03 6.52 2.70
CA ILE A 126 -3.57 6.63 2.86
C ILE A 126 -2.90 7.08 1.56
N ASN A 127 -3.28 6.46 0.43
CA ASN A 127 -2.71 6.77 -0.88
C ASN A 127 -3.03 8.20 -1.32
N LEU A 128 -4.25 8.68 -1.10
CA LEU A 128 -4.64 10.06 -1.41
C LEU A 128 -3.94 11.06 -0.50
N LEU A 129 -3.89 10.82 0.81
CA LEU A 129 -3.18 11.69 1.75
C LEU A 129 -1.69 11.81 1.40
N ALA A 130 -1.04 10.70 1.04
CA ALA A 130 0.34 10.69 0.58
C ALA A 130 0.52 11.50 -0.72
N ALA A 131 -0.37 11.32 -1.69
CA ALA A 131 -0.31 12.02 -2.97
C ALA A 131 -0.54 13.54 -2.83
N ILE A 132 -1.50 13.96 -2.01
CA ILE A 132 -1.79 15.36 -1.72
C ILE A 132 -0.58 16.00 -1.01
N SER A 133 -0.06 15.35 0.03
CA SER A 133 1.10 15.85 0.79
C SER A 133 2.32 16.03 -0.11
N ALA A 134 2.60 15.05 -0.97
CA ALA A 134 3.70 15.11 -1.93
C ALA A 134 3.54 16.27 -2.90
N SER A 135 2.32 16.49 -3.39
CA SER A 135 2.06 17.52 -4.38
C SER A 135 2.19 18.93 -3.81
N ILE A 136 1.72 19.18 -2.59
CA ILE A 136 1.92 20.44 -1.88
C ILE A 136 3.43 20.75 -1.75
N LEU A 137 4.24 19.72 -1.45
CA LEU A 137 5.69 19.90 -1.37
C LEU A 137 6.31 20.20 -2.73
N ASN A 138 5.83 19.59 -3.81
CA ASN A 138 6.29 19.87 -5.17
C ASN A 138 5.94 21.30 -5.63
N GLU A 139 4.76 21.80 -5.28
CA GLU A 139 4.36 23.18 -5.56
C GLU A 139 5.27 24.19 -4.85
N LYS A 140 5.51 24.00 -3.55
CA LYS A 140 6.48 24.83 -2.80
C LYS A 140 7.89 24.79 -3.38
N ARG A 141 8.34 23.61 -3.85
CA ARG A 141 9.66 23.48 -4.51
C ARG A 141 9.72 24.22 -5.83
N LYS A 142 8.61 24.34 -6.55
CA LYS A 142 8.52 25.08 -7.80
C LYS A 142 8.60 26.59 -7.55
N GLU A 143 7.82 27.10 -6.61
CA GLU A 143 7.84 28.52 -6.20
C GLU A 143 9.25 28.96 -5.75
N LEU A 144 9.94 28.15 -4.95
CA LEU A 144 11.31 28.45 -4.50
C LEU A 144 12.36 28.45 -5.62
N ARG A 145 12.09 27.76 -6.73
CA ARG A 145 12.96 27.82 -7.91
C ARG A 145 12.69 29.09 -8.69
N GLU A 146 11.43 29.44 -8.87
CA GLU A 146 11.02 30.65 -9.60
C GLU A 146 11.44 31.93 -8.88
N SER A 147 11.49 31.96 -7.55
CA SER A 147 11.97 33.13 -6.79
C SER A 147 13.49 33.34 -6.82
N LYS A 148 14.25 32.33 -7.27
CA LYS A 148 15.72 32.39 -7.40
C LYS A 148 16.20 32.87 -8.77
N TYR A 149 15.31 33.03 -9.74
CA TYR A 149 15.59 33.57 -11.07
C TYR A 149 14.96 34.96 -11.22
#